data_AF-A0A432U8H9-F1
#
_entry.id   AF-A0A432U8H9-F1
#
_cell.length_a   1.000
_cell.length_b   1.000
_cell.length_c   1.000
_cell.angle_alpha   90.00
_cell.angle_beta   90.00
_cell.angle_gamma   90.00
#
_symmetry.space_group_name_H-M   'P 1'
#
loop_
_entity.id
_entity.type
_entity.pdbx_description
1 polymer ?
#
loop_
_entity_poly.entity_id
_entity_poly.type
_entity_poly.pdbx_seq_one_letter_code
_entity_poly.pdbx_strand_id
1 'polypeptide(L)'
;MLKTMFENRQYEKSYLALVKGHLQDNITIDAPISKSTGSINIKMTCDNESGKASTTHIKPLKFNKQDDTTLVETIPITGRQHQIRVHLDSIGHTILGDPIYGVDDQIADEYLTKTLSEEKRIELTGARRLMLHANSLSFTYKDKEYNITSKFSKFYE
;
A
#
# COMPACT_ATOMS: atom_id res chain seq x y z
N MET A 1 27.33 -5.44 -8.36
CA MET A 1 26.30 -5.31 -9.44
C MET A 1 25.07 -4.62 -8.86
N LEU A 2 24.26 -3.93 -9.67
CA LEU A 2 23.01 -3.30 -9.24
C LEU A 2 22.08 -4.29 -8.51
N LYS A 3 22.03 -5.55 -8.97
CA LYS A 3 21.30 -6.65 -8.32
C LYS A 3 21.62 -6.80 -6.82
N THR A 4 22.90 -6.83 -6.46
CA THR A 4 23.37 -6.99 -5.07
C THR A 4 22.94 -5.83 -4.17
N MET A 5 22.88 -4.61 -4.70
CA MET A 5 22.39 -3.42 -3.97
C MET A 5 20.91 -3.55 -3.63
N PHE A 6 20.09 -4.03 -4.58
CA PHE A 6 18.67 -4.32 -4.34
C PHE A 6 18.47 -5.48 -3.37
N GLU A 7 19.30 -6.52 -3.42
CA GLU A 7 19.28 -7.64 -2.47
C GLU A 7 19.61 -7.16 -1.05
N ASN A 8 20.61 -6.28 -0.91
CA ASN A 8 21.05 -5.69 0.35
C ASN A 8 20.17 -4.51 0.82
N ARG A 9 19.10 -4.16 0.07
CA ARG A 9 18.19 -3.05 0.38
C ARG A 9 18.87 -1.70 0.55
N GLN A 10 19.93 -1.47 -0.21
CA GLN A 10 20.64 -0.19 -0.25
C GLN A 10 19.93 0.79 -1.20
N TYR A 11 18.64 1.00 -0.94
CA TYR A 11 17.79 1.94 -1.66
C TYR A 11 16.65 2.41 -0.77
N GLU A 12 16.16 3.60 -1.03
CA GLU A 12 14.98 4.17 -0.40
C GLU A 12 13.86 4.27 -1.43
N LYS A 13 12.65 3.90 -1.02
CA LYS A 13 11.46 3.95 -1.86
C LYS A 13 10.33 4.61 -1.09
N SER A 14 9.63 5.51 -1.76
CA SER A 14 8.40 6.11 -1.23
C SER A 14 7.24 5.81 -2.16
N TYR A 15 6.04 5.73 -1.57
CA TYR A 15 4.79 5.60 -2.30
C TYR A 15 3.80 6.61 -1.76
N LEU A 16 2.95 7.13 -2.63
CA LEU A 16 1.78 7.88 -2.23
C LEU A 16 0.58 6.94 -2.20
N ALA A 17 -0.22 7.01 -1.15
CA ALA A 17 -1.48 6.28 -1.04
C ALA A 17 -2.61 7.21 -0.62
N LEU A 18 -3.80 7.02 -1.20
CA LEU A 18 -5.02 7.66 -0.72
C LEU A 18 -5.79 6.66 0.15
N VAL A 19 -5.95 6.97 1.44
CA VAL A 19 -6.55 6.06 2.43
C VAL A 19 -7.86 6.60 2.98
N LYS A 20 -8.76 5.70 3.40
CA LYS A 20 -10.01 6.06 4.09
C LYS A 20 -9.73 6.62 5.48
N GLY A 21 -10.54 7.59 5.90
CA GLY A 21 -10.52 8.19 7.22
C GLY A 21 -9.40 9.21 7.43
N HIS A 22 -9.39 9.79 8.64
CA HIS A 22 -8.47 10.85 9.04
C HIS A 22 -7.25 10.34 9.80
N LEU A 23 -6.17 10.04 9.08
CA LEU A 23 -4.86 9.72 9.67
C LEU A 23 -4.08 11.01 9.93
N GLN A 24 -3.79 11.31 11.20
CA GLN A 24 -3.24 12.61 11.64
C GLN A 24 -1.75 12.56 11.95
N ASP A 25 -1.31 11.52 12.64
CA ASP A 25 0.05 11.40 13.14
C ASP A 25 0.93 10.58 12.21
N ASN A 26 2.24 10.77 12.32
CA ASN A 26 3.20 9.86 11.71
C ASN A 26 3.13 8.51 12.44
N ILE A 27 3.02 7.42 11.69
CA ILE A 27 2.88 6.07 12.26
C ILE A 27 4.01 5.19 11.72
N THR A 28 4.55 4.35 12.58
CA THR A 28 5.37 3.21 12.16
C THR A 28 4.58 1.94 12.42
N ILE A 29 4.31 1.19 11.37
CA ILE A 29 3.63 -0.09 11.45
C ILE A 29 4.70 -1.17 11.40
N ASP A 30 4.95 -1.81 12.53
CA ASP A 30 5.88 -2.93 12.69
C ASP A 30 5.10 -4.20 12.99
N ALA A 31 4.49 -4.77 11.94
CA ALA A 31 3.63 -5.93 12.03
C ALA A 31 4.11 -7.02 11.06
N PRO A 32 4.35 -8.26 11.52
CA PRO A 32 4.81 -9.34 10.66
C PRO A 32 3.75 -9.69 9.61
N ILE A 33 4.18 -10.07 8.41
CA ILE A 33 3.28 -10.38 7.30
C ILE A 33 3.40 -11.85 6.93
N SER A 34 2.25 -12.52 6.83
CA SER A 34 2.14 -13.90 6.35
C SER A 34 1.00 -14.05 5.33
N LYS A 35 0.92 -15.22 4.69
CA LYS A 35 -0.17 -15.52 3.77
C LYS A 35 -1.45 -15.76 4.57
N SER A 36 -2.57 -15.17 4.15
CA SER A 36 -3.87 -15.45 4.75
C SER A 36 -4.30 -16.90 4.48
N THR A 37 -5.04 -17.49 5.41
CA THR A 37 -5.65 -18.83 5.28
C THR A 37 -7.07 -18.80 4.69
N GLY A 38 -7.58 -17.61 4.32
CA GLY A 38 -8.89 -17.43 3.71
C GLY A 38 -8.99 -17.97 2.27
N SER A 39 -10.15 -17.77 1.64
CA SER A 39 -10.40 -18.25 0.27
C SER A 39 -9.58 -17.48 -0.77
N ILE A 40 -9.14 -16.26 -0.45
CA ILE A 40 -8.33 -15.42 -1.34
C ILE A 40 -6.85 -15.76 -1.23
N ASN A 41 -6.40 -16.62 -2.14
CA ASN A 41 -5.03 -17.14 -2.19
C ASN A 41 -3.90 -16.09 -2.20
N ILE A 42 -4.16 -14.87 -2.66
CA ILE A 42 -3.15 -13.80 -2.75
C ILE A 42 -3.22 -12.79 -1.59
N LYS A 43 -4.19 -12.95 -0.68
CA LYS A 43 -4.38 -12.08 0.47
C LYS A 43 -3.30 -12.36 1.51
N MET A 44 -2.72 -11.30 2.04
CA MET A 44 -1.77 -11.37 3.14
C MET A 44 -2.48 -10.96 4.44
N THR A 45 -1.88 -11.27 5.58
CA THR A 45 -2.39 -10.88 6.91
C THR A 45 -1.25 -10.49 7.83
N CYS A 46 -1.57 -9.65 8.82
CA CYS A 46 -0.72 -9.29 9.95
C CYS A 46 -1.03 -10.09 11.23
N ASP A 47 -2.03 -10.98 11.22
CA ASP A 47 -2.57 -11.65 12.42
C ASP A 47 -1.70 -12.80 12.92
N ASN A 48 -0.63 -13.14 12.20
CA ASN A 48 0.25 -14.25 12.54
C ASN A 48 1.63 -13.73 12.95
N GLU A 49 1.93 -13.85 14.25
CA GLU A 49 3.20 -13.43 14.83
C GLU A 49 4.42 -14.15 14.24
N SER A 50 4.23 -15.39 13.74
CA SER A 50 5.28 -16.14 13.03
C SER A 50 5.50 -15.67 11.58
N GLY A 51 4.77 -14.64 11.16
CA GLY A 51 4.94 -13.99 9.86
C GLY A 51 6.32 -13.37 9.69
N LYS A 52 6.59 -12.93 8.46
CA LYS A 52 7.87 -12.32 8.12
C LYS A 52 7.89 -10.88 8.65
N ALA A 53 8.86 -10.55 9.50
CA ALA A 53 9.08 -9.19 10.00
C ALA A 53 9.03 -8.16 8.85
N SER A 54 8.22 -7.12 9.08
CA SER A 54 7.87 -6.12 8.08
C SER A 54 7.58 -4.78 8.74
N THR A 55 8.20 -3.73 8.23
CA THR A 55 8.08 -2.38 8.80
C THR A 55 7.78 -1.37 7.69
N THR A 56 6.81 -0.50 7.94
CA THR A 56 6.43 0.60 7.04
C THR A 56 6.23 1.88 7.84
N HIS A 57 6.89 2.96 7.43
CA HIS A 57 6.59 4.30 7.97
C HIS A 57 5.50 4.96 7.13
N ILE A 58 4.56 5.61 7.79
CA ILE A 58 3.44 6.32 7.20
C ILE A 58 3.48 7.77 7.67
N LYS A 59 3.41 8.69 6.72
CA LYS A 59 3.40 10.13 6.96
C LYS A 59 2.17 10.76 6.29
N PRO A 60 1.19 11.27 7.06
CA PRO A 60 0.11 12.09 6.53
C PRO A 60 0.64 13.30 5.78
N LEU A 61 0.08 13.54 4.59
CA LEU A 61 0.40 14.72 3.78
C LEU A 61 -0.78 15.69 3.73
N LYS A 62 -2.00 15.18 3.50
CA LYS A 62 -3.19 16.02 3.36
C LYS A 62 -4.45 15.24 3.70
N PHE A 63 -5.26 15.78 4.60
CA PHE A 63 -6.62 15.29 4.84
C PHE A 63 -7.63 16.04 3.97
N ASN A 64 -8.56 15.31 3.36
CA ASN A 64 -9.71 15.81 2.64
C ASN A 64 -10.99 15.48 3.43
N LYS A 65 -11.59 16.52 4.01
CA LYS A 65 -12.82 16.42 4.80
C LYS A 65 -14.06 16.04 3.99
N GLN A 66 -14.11 16.38 2.70
CA GLN A 66 -15.29 16.13 1.87
C GLN A 66 -15.45 14.64 1.59
N ASP A 67 -14.34 13.96 1.31
CA ASP A 67 -14.33 12.53 0.97
C ASP A 67 -13.97 11.63 2.17
N ASP A 68 -13.66 12.24 3.32
CA ASP A 68 -13.09 11.58 4.51
C ASP A 68 -11.89 10.68 4.14
N THR A 69 -10.87 11.28 3.52
CA THR A 69 -9.67 10.58 3.08
C THR A 69 -8.39 11.33 3.43
N THR A 70 -7.31 10.59 3.71
CA THR A 70 -5.98 11.14 3.88
C THR A 70 -5.06 10.69 2.75
N LEU A 71 -4.39 11.62 2.10
CA LEU A 71 -3.20 11.34 1.29
C LEU A 71 -2.01 11.14 2.22
N VAL A 72 -1.38 9.97 2.13
CA VAL A 72 -0.21 9.60 2.91
C VAL A 72 0.99 9.30 2.01
N GLU A 73 2.17 9.62 2.49
CA GLU A 73 3.43 9.04 2.02
C GLU A 73 3.73 7.78 2.84
N THR A 74 4.17 6.73 2.17
CA THR A 74 4.52 5.46 2.79
C THR A 74 5.94 5.07 2.39
N ILE A 75 6.74 4.67 3.38
CA ILE A 75 8.15 4.30 3.21
C ILE A 75 8.31 2.88 3.77
N PRO A 76 8.14 1.85 2.92
CA PRO A 76 8.33 0.46 3.34
C PRO A 76 9.82 0.14 3.45
N ILE A 77 10.30 -0.12 4.67
CA ILE A 77 11.68 -0.54 4.96
C ILE A 77 11.94 -1.98 4.46
N THR A 78 10.87 -2.77 4.43
CA THR A 78 10.88 -4.11 3.86
C THR A 78 10.15 -4.18 2.51
N GLY A 79 10.16 -5.36 1.88
CA GLY A 79 9.59 -5.56 0.54
C GLY A 79 8.71 -6.79 0.46
N ARG A 80 7.77 -6.97 1.40
CA ARG A 80 6.85 -8.11 1.35
C ARG A 80 5.72 -7.85 0.35
N GLN A 81 5.13 -8.95 -0.15
CA GLN A 81 3.95 -8.88 -1.01
C GLN A 81 2.84 -8.11 -0.29
N HIS A 82 2.21 -7.17 -0.99
CA HIS A 82 1.10 -6.35 -0.49
C HIS A 82 1.40 -5.57 0.81
N GLN A 83 2.66 -5.37 1.20
CA GLN A 83 3.03 -4.83 2.51
C GLN A 83 2.29 -3.53 2.88
N ILE A 84 2.35 -2.50 2.02
CA ILE A 84 1.69 -1.22 2.29
C ILE A 84 0.17 -1.41 2.41
N ARG A 85 -0.41 -2.26 1.56
CA ARG A 85 -1.87 -2.52 1.51
C ARG A 85 -2.36 -3.16 2.80
N VAL A 86 -1.72 -4.25 3.24
CA VAL A 86 -2.11 -4.99 4.45
C VAL A 86 -1.79 -4.22 5.74
N HIS A 87 -0.69 -3.46 5.78
CA HIS A 87 -0.35 -2.63 6.93
C HIS A 87 -1.38 -1.50 7.13
N LEU A 88 -1.73 -0.78 6.07
CA LEU A 88 -2.75 0.27 6.13
C LEU A 88 -4.13 -0.29 6.49
N ASP A 89 -4.49 -1.46 5.97
CA ASP A 89 -5.71 -2.18 6.34
C ASP A 89 -5.72 -2.58 7.82
N SER A 90 -4.60 -3.08 8.36
CA SER A 90 -4.51 -3.52 9.76
C SER A 90 -4.70 -2.42 10.80
N ILE A 91 -4.57 -1.15 10.39
CA ILE A 91 -4.82 0.01 11.25
C ILE A 91 -6.15 0.70 10.91
N GLY A 92 -7.00 0.09 10.07
CA GLY A 92 -8.32 0.60 9.70
C GLY A 92 -8.31 1.71 8.63
N HIS A 93 -7.16 1.97 7.99
CA HIS A 93 -7.00 3.01 6.98
C HIS A 93 -6.74 2.41 5.59
N THR A 94 -7.68 1.60 5.09
CA THR A 94 -7.55 0.91 3.81
C THR A 94 -7.37 1.90 2.64
N ILE A 95 -6.53 1.51 1.67
CA ILE A 95 -6.29 2.28 0.43
C ILE A 95 -7.56 2.27 -0.44
N LEU A 96 -7.94 3.42 -0.98
CA LEU A 96 -9.06 3.52 -1.91
C LEU A 96 -8.81 2.69 -3.17
N GLY A 97 -9.86 2.03 -3.67
CA GLY A 97 -9.81 1.19 -4.85
C GLY A 97 -9.08 -0.15 -4.66
N ASP A 98 -8.69 -0.48 -3.42
CA ASP A 98 -8.14 -1.79 -3.08
C ASP A 98 -9.23 -2.86 -3.17
N PRO A 99 -9.09 -3.87 -4.04
CA PRO A 99 -10.12 -4.88 -4.23
C PRO A 99 -9.93 -6.13 -3.36
N ILE A 100 -8.92 -6.16 -2.48
CA ILE A 100 -8.59 -7.34 -1.66
C ILE A 100 -8.69 -7.02 -0.17
N TYR A 101 -8.25 -5.83 0.22
CA TYR A 101 -8.24 -5.35 1.60
C TYR A 101 -9.41 -4.39 1.82
N GLY A 102 -9.97 -4.37 3.03
CA GLY A 102 -11.17 -3.60 3.38
C GLY A 102 -12.47 -4.02 2.68
N VAL A 103 -12.51 -5.23 2.10
CA VAL A 103 -13.70 -5.86 1.53
C VAL A 103 -13.80 -7.32 1.95
N ASP A 104 -15.00 -7.88 1.89
CA ASP A 104 -15.24 -9.30 2.16
C ASP A 104 -14.56 -10.19 1.11
N ASP A 105 -14.19 -11.40 1.53
CA ASP A 105 -13.52 -12.37 0.67
C ASP A 105 -14.37 -12.71 -0.57
N GLN A 106 -15.70 -12.72 -0.48
CA GLN A 106 -16.56 -12.91 -1.66
C GLN A 106 -16.36 -11.80 -2.70
N ILE A 107 -16.34 -10.53 -2.28
CA ILE A 107 -16.14 -9.38 -3.18
C ILE A 107 -14.75 -9.43 -3.81
N ALA A 108 -13.73 -9.79 -3.02
CA ALA A 108 -12.38 -9.96 -3.51
C ALA A 108 -12.31 -11.09 -4.55
N ASP A 109 -13.02 -12.20 -4.35
CA ASP A 109 -13.10 -13.30 -5.32
C ASP A 109 -13.79 -12.87 -6.61
N GLU A 110 -14.93 -12.18 -6.52
CA GLU A 110 -15.66 -11.65 -7.68
C GLU A 110 -14.80 -10.66 -8.49
N TYR A 111 -13.97 -9.86 -7.82
CA TYR A 111 -13.00 -9.01 -8.51
C TYR A 111 -11.93 -9.83 -9.24
N LEU A 112 -11.35 -10.83 -8.57
CA LEU A 112 -10.27 -11.65 -9.14
C LEU A 112 -10.74 -12.54 -10.29
N THR A 113 -11.99 -13.00 -10.23
CA THR A 113 -12.66 -13.78 -11.28
C THR A 113 -13.29 -12.91 -12.36
N LYS A 114 -13.22 -11.56 -12.21
CA LYS A 114 -13.73 -10.56 -13.15
C LYS A 114 -15.25 -10.60 -13.34
N THR A 115 -15.99 -11.00 -12.30
CA THR A 115 -17.45 -10.99 -12.28
C THR A 115 -18.02 -9.76 -11.58
N LEU A 116 -17.22 -9.04 -10.79
CA LEU A 116 -17.62 -7.79 -10.15
C LEU A 116 -17.71 -6.65 -11.19
N SER A 117 -18.85 -5.96 -11.25
CA SER A 117 -19.02 -4.80 -12.14
C SER A 117 -18.17 -3.60 -11.70
N GLU A 118 -17.83 -2.71 -12.64
CA GLU A 118 -17.05 -1.52 -12.33
C GLU A 118 -17.80 -0.58 -11.37
N GLU A 119 -19.11 -0.40 -11.57
CA GLU A 119 -19.94 0.45 -10.72
C GLU A 119 -19.93 -0.05 -9.28
N LYS A 120 -20.14 -1.37 -9.08
CA LYS A 120 -20.15 -1.96 -7.75
C LYS A 120 -18.78 -1.91 -7.09
N ARG A 121 -17.71 -2.10 -7.87
CA ARG A 121 -16.34 -1.94 -7.38
C ARG A 121 -16.10 -0.52 -6.86
N ILE A 122 -16.48 0.50 -7.62
CA ILE A 122 -16.28 1.91 -7.21
C ILE A 122 -17.07 2.19 -5.93
N GLU A 123 -18.32 1.72 -5.86
CA GLU A 123 -19.19 1.88 -4.67
C GLU A 123 -18.54 1.28 -3.41
N LEU A 124 -18.00 0.07 -3.50
CA LEU A 124 -17.43 -0.65 -2.34
C LEU A 124 -16.04 -0.11 -1.94
N THR A 125 -15.20 0.16 -2.94
CA THR A 125 -13.77 0.45 -2.71
C THR A 125 -13.43 1.93 -2.77
N GLY A 126 -14.34 2.78 -3.26
CA GLY A 126 -14.19 4.23 -3.34
C GLY A 126 -13.40 4.74 -4.56
N ALA A 127 -12.81 3.86 -5.38
CA ALA A 127 -12.09 4.27 -6.59
C ALA A 127 -12.06 3.18 -7.67
N ARG A 128 -11.89 3.60 -8.92
CA ARG A 128 -11.78 2.70 -10.10
C ARG A 128 -10.55 1.79 -10.09
N ARG A 129 -9.48 2.21 -9.41
CA ARG A 129 -8.20 1.51 -9.34
C ARG A 129 -7.59 1.67 -7.97
N LEU A 130 -6.63 0.81 -7.64
CA LEU A 130 -5.84 0.94 -6.42
C LEU A 130 -5.11 2.29 -6.39
N MET A 131 -5.43 3.10 -5.39
CA MET A 131 -4.86 4.43 -5.19
C MET A 131 -3.53 4.36 -4.43
N LEU A 132 -2.60 3.56 -4.97
CA LEU A 132 -1.23 3.40 -4.48
C LEU A 132 -0.27 3.65 -5.64
N HIS A 133 0.63 4.60 -5.47
CA HIS A 133 1.53 5.06 -6.52
C HIS A 133 2.98 5.04 -6.07
N ALA A 134 3.86 4.40 -6.83
CA ALA A 134 5.30 4.44 -6.59
C ALA A 134 5.83 5.85 -6.89
N ASN A 135 6.23 6.57 -5.84
CA ASN A 135 6.50 8.00 -5.92
C ASN A 135 7.97 8.30 -6.19
N SER A 136 8.87 7.76 -5.37
CA SER A 136 10.31 7.95 -5.54
C SER A 136 11.11 6.68 -5.29
N LEU A 137 12.29 6.63 -5.91
CA LEU A 137 13.33 5.63 -5.70
C LEU A 137 14.69 6.34 -5.67
N SER A 138 15.41 6.18 -4.57
CA SER A 138 16.71 6.79 -4.34
C SER A 138 17.74 5.72 -3.99
N PHE A 139 18.92 5.77 -4.61
CA PHE A 139 20.00 4.81 -4.37
C PHE A 139 21.36 5.34 -4.84
N THR A 140 22.44 4.77 -4.31
CA THR A 140 23.81 5.07 -4.74
C THR A 140 24.35 3.92 -5.58
N TYR A 141 24.85 4.21 -6.78
CA TYR A 141 25.48 3.22 -7.64
C TYR A 141 26.75 3.76 -8.29
N LYS A 142 27.88 3.07 -8.07
CA LYS A 142 29.22 3.49 -8.54
C LYS A 142 29.55 4.93 -8.12
N ASP A 143 29.37 5.21 -6.82
CA ASP A 143 29.63 6.53 -6.20
C ASP A 143 28.81 7.70 -6.79
N LYS A 144 27.73 7.38 -7.49
CA LYS A 144 26.76 8.36 -7.99
C LYS A 144 25.42 8.16 -7.32
N GLU A 145 24.83 9.26 -6.88
CA GLU A 145 23.50 9.29 -6.32
C GLU A 145 22.45 9.38 -7.44
N TYR A 146 21.44 8.52 -7.35
CA TYR A 146 20.30 8.50 -8.26
C TYR A 146 19.05 8.81 -7.45
N ASN A 147 18.31 9.85 -7.87
CA ASN A 147 17.05 10.26 -7.27
C ASN A 147 15.99 10.29 -8.38
N ILE A 148 15.14 9.28 -8.42
CA ILE A 148 14.11 9.11 -9.45
C ILE A 148 12.77 9.39 -8.80
N THR A 149 12.01 10.35 -9.35
CA THR A 149 10.65 10.66 -8.93
C THR A 149 9.70 10.47 -10.10
N SER A 150 8.56 9.84 -9.84
CA SER A 150 7.51 9.64 -10.82
C SER A 150 6.80 10.97 -11.14
N LYS A 151 6.41 11.15 -12.40
CA LYS A 151 5.57 12.27 -12.83
C LYS A 151 4.11 11.97 -12.48
N PHE A 152 3.75 12.02 -11.21
CA PHE A 152 2.38 11.85 -10.76
C PHE A 152 1.71 13.21 -10.56
N SER A 153 0.61 13.47 -11.27
CA SER A 153 -0.01 14.80 -11.28
C SER A 153 -0.78 15.11 -10.00
N LYS A 154 -1.60 14.18 -9.47
CA LYS A 154 -2.20 14.12 -8.10
C LYS A 154 -3.26 13.01 -8.04
N PHE A 155 -3.71 12.67 -6.83
CA PHE A 155 -4.87 11.78 -6.61
C PHE A 155 -6.23 12.50 -6.59
N TYR A 156 -6.23 13.83 -6.49
CA TYR A 156 -7.44 14.67 -6.35
C TYR A 156 -7.66 15.63 -7.52
N GLU A 157 -6.94 15.42 -8.63
CA GLU A 157 -7.19 16.09 -9.92
C GLU A 157 -7.85 15.08 -10.87
#